data_AF-A0A259P1B3-F1
#
_entry.id   AF-A0A259P1B3-F1
#
_cell.length_a   1.000
_cell.length_b   1.000
_cell.length_c   1.000
_cell.angle_alpha   90.00
_cell.angle_beta   90.00
_cell.angle_gamma   90.00
#
_symmetry.space_group_name_H-M   'P 1'
#
loop_
_entity.id
_entity.type
_entity.pdbx_description
1 polymer ?
#
loop_
_entity_poly.entity_id
_entity_poly.type
_entity_poly.pdbx_seq_one_letter_code
_entity_poly.pdbx_strand_id
1 'polypeptide(L)'
;MNRLTAADIPVREYPIDTMLNLAERLGKARVDRIRYTNQVDTSRDPGFRNIPNTLIQFMQDIELGAPGCWVDDIIQGVVRLDYGNSIQLSASRLLNILQCVEMINTREVMKLMGVEKRQAQKYIKATKLAMDMIHRQLARTSGDSRV
;
A
#
# COMPACT_ATOMS: atom_id res chain seq x y z
N MET A 1 16.06 42.59 -24.32
CA MET A 1 15.92 41.77 -23.09
C MET A 1 14.92 40.67 -23.40
N ASN A 2 15.38 39.44 -23.64
CA ASN A 2 14.48 38.30 -23.86
C ASN A 2 13.85 37.92 -22.51
N ARG A 3 12.52 37.93 -22.45
CA ARG A 3 11.77 37.46 -21.28
C ARG A 3 11.75 35.93 -21.32
N LEU A 4 12.34 35.30 -20.32
CA LEU A 4 12.13 33.87 -20.07
C LEU A 4 10.63 33.66 -19.76
N THR A 5 9.99 32.80 -20.55
CA THR A 5 8.63 32.34 -20.32
C THR A 5 8.66 31.09 -19.43
N ALA A 6 7.54 30.75 -18.78
CA ALA A 6 7.46 29.55 -17.93
C ALA A 6 7.80 28.24 -18.69
N ALA A 7 7.73 28.24 -20.03
CA ALA A 7 8.13 27.13 -20.88
C ALA A 7 9.65 26.95 -21.03
N ASP A 8 10.45 27.98 -20.71
CA ASP A 8 11.91 27.96 -20.82
C ASP A 8 12.60 27.41 -19.57
N ILE A 9 11.84 27.12 -18.50
CA ILE A 9 12.34 26.48 -17.29
C ILE A 9 12.24 24.97 -17.48
N PRO A 10 13.36 24.22 -17.62
CA PRO A 10 13.29 22.78 -17.71
C PRO A 10 12.68 22.22 -16.43
N VAL A 11 11.56 21.50 -16.56
CA VAL A 11 10.99 20.73 -15.46
C VAL A 11 12.00 19.65 -15.11
N ARG A 12 12.78 19.87 -14.06
CA ARG A 12 13.65 18.86 -13.49
C ARG A 12 12.79 17.94 -12.64
N GLU A 13 12.59 16.71 -13.10
CA GLU A 13 12.06 15.65 -12.25
C GLU A 13 13.09 15.35 -11.17
N TYR A 14 12.67 15.49 -9.91
CA TYR A 14 13.46 15.11 -8.75
C TYR A 14 12.78 13.88 -8.13
N PRO A 15 13.27 12.66 -8.41
CA PRO A 15 12.73 11.45 -7.80
C PRO A 15 12.79 11.56 -6.28
N ILE A 16 11.78 11.02 -5.59
CA ILE A 16 11.71 11.09 -4.11
C ILE A 16 12.96 10.50 -3.44
N ASP A 17 13.60 9.53 -4.08
CA ASP A 17 14.83 8.87 -3.63
C ASP A 17 16.06 9.80 -3.62
N THR A 18 16.01 10.91 -4.37
CA THR A 18 17.07 11.93 -4.38
C THR A 18 16.86 13.01 -3.31
N MET A 19 15.71 13.03 -2.63
CA MET A 19 15.33 14.03 -1.63
C MET A 19 15.44 13.48 -0.20
N LEU A 20 16.66 13.21 0.28
CA LEU A 20 16.91 12.54 1.57
C LEU A 20 16.13 13.14 2.75
N ASN A 21 16.21 14.46 2.95
CA ASN A 21 15.51 15.15 4.06
C ASN A 21 13.98 15.00 3.96
N LEU A 22 13.43 14.98 2.74
CA LEU A 22 11.99 14.80 2.54
C LEU A 22 11.61 13.35 2.80
N ALA A 23 12.39 12.40 2.30
CA ALA A 23 12.16 10.97 2.50
C ALA A 23 12.18 10.60 3.99
N GLU A 24 13.12 11.15 4.76
CA GLU A 24 13.19 10.97 6.21
C GLU A 24 11.96 11.53 6.92
N ARG A 25 11.55 12.76 6.58
CA ARG A 25 10.38 13.42 7.19
C ARG A 25 9.06 12.73 6.86
N LEU A 26 8.91 12.20 5.65
CA LEU A 26 7.71 11.51 5.21
C LEU A 26 7.60 10.10 5.79
N GLY A 27 8.74 9.46 6.07
CA GLY A 27 8.81 8.08 6.49
C GLY A 27 8.54 7.09 5.36
N LYS A 28 8.96 5.83 5.60
CA LYS A 28 9.02 4.77 4.58
C LYS A 28 7.69 4.55 3.84
N ALA A 29 6.58 4.44 4.56
CA ALA A 29 5.29 4.15 3.94
C ALA A 29 4.82 5.26 2.99
N ARG A 30 5.01 6.54 3.33
CA ARG A 30 4.61 7.64 2.44
C ARG A 30 5.50 7.72 1.21
N VAL A 31 6.81 7.50 1.38
CA VAL A 31 7.78 7.41 0.26
C VAL A 31 7.40 6.28 -0.70
N ASP A 32 7.06 5.10 -0.17
CA ASP A 32 6.63 3.94 -0.95
C ASP A 32 5.43 4.30 -1.85
N ARG A 33 4.43 4.99 -1.29
CA ARG A 33 3.23 5.43 -2.03
C ARG A 33 3.58 6.38 -3.16
N ILE A 34 4.38 7.42 -2.89
CA ILE A 34 4.82 8.40 -3.89
C ILE A 34 5.58 7.71 -5.03
N ARG A 35 6.48 6.78 -4.68
CA ARG A 35 7.24 6.00 -5.68
C ARG A 35 6.30 5.20 -6.57
N TYR A 36 5.32 4.52 -5.97
CA TYR A 36 4.41 3.66 -6.71
C TYR A 36 3.50 4.44 -7.66
N THR A 37 3.01 5.62 -7.27
CA THR A 37 2.16 6.46 -8.13
C THR A 37 2.83 6.80 -9.46
N ASN A 38 4.16 6.94 -9.48
CA ASN A 38 4.93 7.23 -10.69
C ASN A 38 5.27 5.98 -11.52
N GLN A 39 4.96 4.78 -11.01
CA GLN A 39 5.33 3.49 -11.59
C GLN A 39 4.14 2.54 -11.79
N VAL A 40 2.90 3.07 -11.67
CA VAL A 40 1.69 2.26 -11.76
C VAL A 40 1.61 1.61 -13.14
N ASP A 41 1.72 0.29 -13.13
CA ASP A 41 1.52 -0.55 -14.30
C ASP A 41 0.45 -1.58 -13.93
N THR A 42 -0.77 -1.33 -14.39
CA THR A 42 -1.94 -2.19 -14.12
C THR A 42 -1.94 -3.47 -14.95
N SER A 43 -0.94 -3.68 -15.82
CA SER A 43 -0.86 -4.86 -16.66
C SER A 43 -0.70 -6.13 -15.82
N ARG A 44 -1.54 -7.13 -16.13
CA ARG A 44 -1.42 -8.47 -15.56
C ARG A 44 -0.15 -9.13 -16.08
N ASP A 45 0.67 -9.61 -15.17
CA ASP A 45 1.85 -10.39 -15.52
C ASP A 45 1.52 -11.89 -15.49
N PRO A 46 1.50 -12.60 -16.63
CA PRO A 46 1.13 -14.02 -16.67
C PRO A 46 2.12 -14.91 -15.90
N GLY A 47 3.35 -14.44 -15.64
CA GLY A 47 4.35 -15.17 -14.86
C GLY A 47 4.12 -15.15 -13.34
N PHE A 48 3.17 -14.35 -12.85
CA PHE A 48 2.91 -14.20 -11.42
C PHE A 48 1.47 -14.59 -11.04
N ARG A 49 1.31 -15.06 -9.79
CA ARG A 49 -0.02 -15.27 -9.20
C ARG A 49 -0.66 -13.92 -8.88
N ASN A 50 -1.46 -13.43 -9.81
CA ASN A 50 -2.20 -12.19 -9.70
C ASN A 50 -3.44 -12.37 -8.82
N ILE A 51 -3.65 -11.44 -7.88
CA ILE A 51 -4.79 -11.47 -6.95
C ILE A 51 -5.49 -10.11 -7.06
N PRO A 52 -6.75 -10.07 -7.50
CA PRO A 52 -7.48 -8.81 -7.58
C PRO A 52 -7.72 -8.25 -6.18
N ASN A 53 -7.41 -6.98 -5.98
CA ASN A 53 -7.72 -6.27 -4.74
C ASN A 53 -9.18 -5.80 -4.75
N THR A 54 -10.06 -6.65 -4.25
CA THR A 54 -11.51 -6.38 -4.20
C THR A 54 -11.91 -5.32 -3.17
N LEU A 55 -10.98 -4.86 -2.32
CA LEU A 55 -11.23 -3.86 -1.30
C LEU A 55 -10.70 -2.46 -1.66
N ILE A 56 -10.06 -2.30 -2.82
CA ILE A 56 -9.32 -1.06 -3.16
C ILE A 56 -10.18 0.20 -3.02
N GLN A 57 -11.43 0.16 -3.46
CA GLN A 57 -12.39 1.28 -3.33
C GLN A 57 -12.74 1.55 -1.86
N PHE A 58 -13.09 0.51 -1.11
CA PHE A 58 -13.42 0.61 0.32
C PHE A 58 -12.25 1.15 1.17
N MET A 59 -11.01 0.83 0.78
CA MET A 59 -9.83 1.16 1.57
C MET A 59 -9.37 2.62 1.39
N GLN A 60 -9.86 3.38 0.40
CA GLN A 60 -9.34 4.73 0.11
C GLN A 60 -9.44 5.69 1.29
N ASP A 61 -10.54 5.63 2.04
CA ASP A 61 -10.83 6.55 3.15
C ASP A 61 -10.38 6.00 4.52
N ILE A 62 -9.69 4.87 4.54
CA ILE A 62 -9.23 4.25 5.79
C ILE A 62 -7.92 4.90 6.26
N GLU A 63 -7.96 5.43 7.47
CA GLU A 63 -6.79 5.95 8.18
C GLU A 63 -6.50 5.10 9.43
N LEU A 64 -5.24 4.65 9.57
CA LEU A 64 -4.82 3.91 10.78
C LEU A 64 -4.78 4.85 11.98
N GLY A 65 -5.17 4.36 13.16
CA GLY A 65 -5.26 5.14 14.40
C GLY A 65 -6.52 5.99 14.52
N ALA A 66 -7.42 5.97 13.53
CA ALA A 66 -8.72 6.63 13.65
C ALA A 66 -9.58 5.95 14.74
N PRO A 67 -10.23 6.71 15.65
CA PRO A 67 -11.06 6.13 16.70
C PRO A 67 -12.19 5.25 16.14
N GLY A 68 -12.33 4.02 16.67
CA GLY A 68 -13.36 3.08 16.23
C GLY A 68 -13.12 2.42 14.86
N CYS A 69 -11.91 2.58 14.29
CA CYS A 69 -11.56 1.94 13.03
C CYS A 69 -11.25 0.44 13.21
N TRP A 70 -12.27 -0.40 13.09
CA TRP A 70 -12.11 -1.86 13.14
C TRP A 70 -11.17 -2.42 12.05
N VAL A 71 -11.00 -1.69 10.94
CA VAL A 71 -10.04 -2.06 9.89
C VAL A 71 -8.60 -1.94 10.40
N ASP A 72 -8.29 -0.91 11.19
CA ASP A 72 -6.99 -0.77 11.85
C ASP A 72 -6.76 -1.96 12.79
N ASP A 73 -7.73 -2.35 13.61
CA ASP A 73 -7.61 -3.51 14.51
C ASP A 73 -7.25 -4.80 13.75
N ILE A 74 -7.89 -5.04 12.60
CA ILE A 74 -7.57 -6.18 11.74
C ILE A 74 -6.14 -6.08 11.18
N ILE A 75 -5.77 -4.92 10.62
CA ILE A 75 -4.44 -4.71 10.04
C ILE A 75 -3.36 -4.88 11.10
N GLN A 76 -3.53 -4.31 12.29
CA GLN A 76 -2.61 -4.45 13.41
C GLN A 76 -2.51 -5.90 13.87
N GLY A 77 -3.65 -6.59 14.00
CA GLY A 77 -3.71 -8.00 14.36
C GLY A 77 -2.92 -8.86 13.38
N VAL A 78 -3.15 -8.69 12.08
CA VAL A 78 -2.46 -9.42 11.01
C VAL A 78 -0.95 -9.16 11.03
N VAL A 79 -0.53 -7.91 11.21
CA VAL A 79 0.90 -7.56 11.28
C VAL A 79 1.58 -8.18 12.50
N ARG A 80 0.89 -8.21 13.65
CA ARG A 80 1.41 -8.80 14.89
C ARG A 80 1.58 -10.32 14.81
N LEU A 81 0.90 -11.00 13.88
CA LEU A 81 1.12 -12.43 13.63
C LEU A 81 2.52 -12.73 13.06
N ASP A 82 3.24 -11.74 12.51
CA ASP A 82 4.63 -11.89 12.03
C ASP A 82 5.66 -11.84 13.18
N TYR A 83 5.24 -12.08 14.43
CA TYR A 83 6.12 -12.10 15.60
C TYR A 83 7.29 -13.09 15.46
N GLY A 84 8.45 -12.73 16.02
CA GLY A 84 9.67 -13.57 16.00
C GLY A 84 10.50 -13.48 14.71
N ASN A 85 10.10 -12.64 13.75
CA ASN A 85 10.90 -12.37 12.55
C ASN A 85 11.86 -11.19 12.74
N SER A 86 13.03 -11.26 12.09
CA SER A 86 14.05 -10.19 12.13
C SER A 86 13.56 -8.88 11.49
N ILE A 87 12.70 -8.97 10.48
CA ILE A 87 12.06 -7.82 9.83
C ILE A 87 10.55 -8.02 9.95
N GLN A 88 9.93 -7.25 10.82
CA GLN A 88 8.49 -7.25 11.04
C GLN A 88 7.75 -6.54 9.90
N LEU A 89 6.50 -6.95 9.68
CA LEU A 89 5.57 -6.23 8.82
C LEU A 89 5.20 -4.87 9.42
N SER A 90 4.83 -3.92 8.56
CA SER A 90 4.36 -2.59 8.95
C SER A 90 2.89 -2.45 8.57
N ALA A 91 2.07 -2.01 9.52
CA ALA A 91 0.64 -1.75 9.32
C ALA A 91 0.41 -0.71 8.21
N SER A 92 1.16 0.39 8.22
CA SER A 92 1.05 1.45 7.20
C SER A 92 1.43 0.95 5.81
N ARG A 93 2.41 0.06 5.70
CA ARG A 93 2.78 -0.56 4.41
C ARG A 93 1.75 -1.58 3.94
N LEU A 94 1.16 -2.34 4.85
CA LEU A 94 0.05 -3.25 4.51
C LEU A 94 -1.17 -2.46 4.04
N LEU A 95 -1.48 -1.33 4.69
CA LEU A 95 -2.54 -0.41 4.27
C LEU A 95 -2.27 0.15 2.87
N ASN A 96 -1.04 0.59 2.58
CA ASN A 96 -0.68 1.08 1.24
C ASN A 96 -0.94 0.05 0.14
N ILE A 97 -0.64 -1.23 0.38
CA ILE A 97 -0.93 -2.29 -0.61
C ILE A 97 -2.44 -2.34 -0.87
N LEU A 98 -3.23 -2.36 0.21
CA LEU A 98 -4.70 -2.42 0.13
C LEU A 98 -5.31 -1.16 -0.52
N GLN A 99 -4.67 0.00 -0.42
CA GLN A 99 -5.14 1.26 -1.00
C GLN A 99 -4.66 1.50 -2.43
N CYS A 100 -3.47 1.04 -2.80
CA CYS A 100 -2.82 1.48 -4.04
C CYS A 100 -2.71 0.37 -5.10
N VAL A 101 -2.64 -0.89 -4.69
CA VAL A 101 -2.31 -2.00 -5.61
C VAL A 101 -3.60 -2.67 -6.06
N GLU A 102 -3.96 -2.51 -7.33
CA GLU A 102 -5.16 -3.13 -7.93
C GLU A 102 -4.99 -4.63 -8.12
N MET A 103 -3.83 -5.05 -8.64
CA MET A 103 -3.48 -6.46 -8.84
C MET A 103 -2.32 -6.84 -7.93
N ILE A 104 -2.63 -7.47 -6.81
CA ILE A 104 -1.65 -7.87 -5.80
C ILE A 104 -0.86 -9.07 -6.32
N ASN A 105 0.43 -8.85 -6.55
CA ASN A 105 1.41 -9.89 -6.87
C ASN A 105 2.80 -9.47 -6.32
N THR A 106 3.77 -10.38 -6.38
CA THR A 106 5.12 -10.11 -5.85
C THR A 106 5.80 -8.93 -6.54
N ARG A 107 5.64 -8.79 -7.86
CA ARG A 107 6.24 -7.71 -8.64
C ARG A 107 5.73 -6.35 -8.19
N GLU A 108 4.41 -6.18 -8.08
CA GLU A 108 3.79 -4.91 -7.68
C GLU A 108 4.12 -4.55 -6.23
N VAL A 109 4.14 -5.52 -5.34
CA VAL A 109 4.52 -5.31 -3.93
C VAL A 109 6.00 -4.93 -3.79
N MET A 110 6.89 -5.51 -4.61
CA MET A 110 8.30 -5.12 -4.68
C MET A 110 8.48 -3.71 -5.24
N LYS A 111 7.76 -3.36 -6.32
CA LYS A 111 7.77 -2.01 -6.90
C LYS A 111 7.32 -0.97 -5.87
N LEU A 112 6.20 -1.22 -5.19
CA LEU A 112 5.64 -0.32 -4.18
C LEU A 112 6.64 -0.04 -3.04
N MET A 113 7.22 -1.08 -2.45
CA MET A 113 8.00 -0.93 -1.20
C MET A 113 9.52 -0.95 -1.38
N GLY A 114 10.02 -1.25 -2.58
CA GLY A 114 11.44 -1.46 -2.84
C GLY A 114 12.06 -2.57 -1.99
N VAL A 115 11.30 -3.64 -1.69
CA VAL A 115 11.75 -4.74 -0.83
C VAL A 115 12.12 -5.98 -1.64
N GLU A 116 12.89 -6.87 -1.02
CA GLU A 116 13.21 -8.17 -1.63
C GLU A 116 11.99 -9.09 -1.75
N LYS A 117 12.07 -10.04 -2.68
CA LYS A 117 11.03 -11.03 -3.00
C LYS A 117 10.49 -11.76 -1.76
N ARG A 118 11.38 -12.17 -0.84
CA ARG A 118 10.98 -12.87 0.40
C ARG A 118 10.06 -12.00 1.26
N GLN A 119 10.41 -10.73 1.44
CA GLN A 119 9.60 -9.80 2.22
C GLN A 119 8.30 -9.46 1.50
N ALA A 120 8.33 -9.26 0.18
CA ALA A 120 7.13 -9.06 -0.63
C ALA A 120 6.13 -10.23 -0.50
N GLN A 121 6.62 -11.47 -0.53
CA GLN A 121 5.79 -12.66 -0.34
C GLN A 121 5.11 -12.71 1.04
N LYS A 122 5.78 -12.24 2.10
CA LYS A 122 5.16 -12.12 3.43
C LYS A 122 4.02 -11.11 3.41
N TYR A 123 4.25 -9.94 2.82
CA TYR A 123 3.20 -8.93 2.66
C TYR A 123 2.01 -9.47 1.88
N ILE A 124 2.22 -10.21 0.77
CA ILE A 124 1.10 -10.82 0.03
C ILE A 124 0.28 -11.77 0.91
N LYS A 125 0.93 -12.60 1.73
CA LYS A 125 0.21 -13.50 2.66
C LYS A 125 -0.60 -12.72 3.68
N ALA A 126 0.00 -11.68 4.26
CA ALA A 126 -0.68 -10.79 5.20
C ALA A 126 -1.86 -10.05 4.53
N THR A 127 -1.69 -9.56 3.30
CA THR A 127 -2.75 -8.88 2.54
C THR A 127 -3.92 -9.82 2.29
N LYS A 128 -3.69 -11.08 1.88
CA LYS A 128 -4.77 -12.07 1.72
C LYS A 128 -5.55 -12.28 3.02
N LEU A 129 -4.83 -12.48 4.12
CA LEU A 129 -5.47 -12.71 5.42
C LEU A 129 -6.29 -11.49 5.86
N ALA A 130 -5.74 -10.29 5.71
CA ALA A 130 -6.44 -9.04 6.00
C ALA A 130 -7.69 -8.88 5.13
N MET A 131 -7.59 -9.11 3.81
CA MET A 131 -8.72 -9.06 2.90
C MET A 131 -9.83 -10.03 3.32
N ASP A 132 -9.48 -11.28 3.63
CA ASP A 132 -10.44 -12.30 4.05
C ASP A 132 -11.15 -11.92 5.36
N MET A 133 -10.43 -11.32 6.32
CA MET A 133 -11.01 -10.87 7.59
C MET A 133 -11.92 -9.65 7.40
N ILE A 134 -11.50 -8.68 6.58
CA ILE A 134 -12.29 -7.49 6.25
C ILE A 134 -13.59 -7.89 5.53
N HIS A 135 -13.52 -8.77 4.54
CA HIS A 135 -14.71 -9.29 3.86
C HIS A 135 -15.69 -9.97 4.81
N ARG A 136 -15.19 -10.80 5.73
CA ARG A 136 -16.05 -11.44 6.75
C ARG A 136 -16.74 -10.41 7.65
N GLN A 137 -16.03 -9.36 8.04
CA GLN A 137 -16.62 -8.32 8.88
C GLN A 137 -17.65 -7.49 8.11
N LEU A 138 -17.36 -7.10 6.86
CA LEU A 138 -18.32 -6.42 5.99
C LEU A 138 -19.61 -7.24 5.78
N ALA A 139 -19.47 -8.56 5.59
CA ALA A 139 -20.62 -9.44 5.44
C ALA A 139 -21.49 -9.49 6.72
N ARG A 140 -20.87 -9.42 7.90
CA ARG A 140 -21.60 -9.36 9.19
C ARG A 140 -22.36 -8.04 9.33
N THR A 141 -21.69 -6.92 9.12
CA THR A 141 -22.32 -5.59 9.24
C THR A 141 -23.44 -5.38 8.22
N SER A 142 -23.30 -5.93 7.01
CA SER A 142 -24.35 -5.88 5.98
C SER A 142 -25.56 -6.77 6.29
N GLY A 143 -25.37 -7.83 7.08
CA GLY A 143 -26.46 -8.71 7.53
C GLY A 143 -27.25 -8.17 8.72
N ASP A 144 -26.71 -7.17 9.44
CA ASP A 144 -27.25 -6.63 10.70
C ASP A 144 -28.25 -5.47 10.52
N SER A 145 -28.60 -5.12 9.28
CA SER A 145 -29.62 -4.09 8.98
C SER A 145 -31.07 -4.59 9.12
N ARG A 146 -31.30 -5.59 9.98
CA ARG A 146 -32.64 -6.14 10.30
C ARG A 146 -32.79 -6.38 11.80
N VAL A 147 -32.85 -5.28 12.57
CA VAL A 147 -33.47 -5.25 13.91
C VAL A 147 -34.26 -3.97 14.04
#